data_AF-A0A2S0JP62-F1
#
_entry.id   AF-A0A2S0JP62-F1
#
_cell.length_a   1.000
_cell.length_b   1.000
_cell.length_c   1.000
_cell.angle_alpha   90.00
_cell.angle_beta   90.00
_cell.angle_gamma   90.00
#
_symmetry.space_group_name_H-M   'P 1'
#
loop_
_entity.id
_entity.type
_entity.pdbx_description
1 polymer ?
#
loop_
_entity_poly.entity_id
_entity_poly.type
_entity_poly.pdbx_seq_one_letter_code
_entity_poly.pdbx_strand_id
1 'polypeptide(L)'
;MAEQTPNYNLTKPDIYEFYDVEVQNNNMDIIDAALKNSEQQLAEHLEDITWHEAILMNGWQGNFKYGLDKHNNLHIRISINEGVTEHGTNIATLPEGYRPETYYAIVCDTKTTVDKSNVVTIGVNSDGRVAIYGIANNYIDGASCINKGYNYGTNKHRAWDFYE
;
A
#
# COMPACT_ATOMS: atom_id res chain seq x y z
N MET A 1 31.13 -35.86 3.86
CA MET A 1 30.65 -34.46 3.74
C MET A 1 29.26 -34.49 3.14
N ALA A 2 28.41 -33.47 3.34
CA ALA A 2 27.11 -33.44 2.66
C ALA A 2 27.32 -33.24 1.15
N GLU A 3 26.81 -34.16 0.33
CA GLU A 3 26.97 -34.21 -1.13
C GLU A 3 26.23 -33.07 -1.86
N GLN A 4 25.30 -32.41 -1.17
CA GLN A 4 24.50 -31.32 -1.73
C GLN A 4 24.52 -30.06 -0.86
N THR A 5 24.19 -28.92 -1.47
CA THR A 5 23.91 -27.66 -0.76
C THR A 5 22.50 -27.68 -0.14
N PRO A 6 22.27 -27.00 0.99
CA PRO A 6 21.00 -27.12 1.73
C PRO A 6 19.80 -26.39 1.10
N ASN A 7 20.02 -25.36 0.28
CA ASN A 7 18.92 -24.49 -0.20
C ASN A 7 18.41 -24.89 -1.59
N TYR A 8 19.33 -25.28 -2.46
CA TYR A 8 19.03 -25.56 -3.87
C TYR A 8 19.45 -26.96 -4.30
N ASN A 9 19.88 -27.81 -3.35
CA ASN A 9 20.34 -29.18 -3.60
C ASN A 9 21.43 -29.31 -4.67
N LEU A 10 22.23 -28.25 -4.88
CA LEU A 10 23.37 -28.26 -5.82
C LEU A 10 24.37 -29.34 -5.43
N THR A 11 24.79 -30.16 -6.39
CA THR A 11 25.78 -31.22 -6.19
C THR A 11 27.15 -30.61 -5.92
N LYS A 12 27.81 -31.02 -4.83
CA LYS A 12 29.18 -30.60 -4.52
C LYS A 12 30.16 -31.56 -5.21
N PRO A 13 31.09 -31.08 -6.05
CA PRO A 13 32.14 -31.93 -6.61
C PRO A 13 32.96 -32.60 -5.51
N ASP A 14 33.36 -33.86 -5.71
CA ASP A 14 34.32 -34.51 -4.83
C ASP A 14 35.72 -33.87 -5.03
N ILE A 15 36.44 -33.67 -3.94
CA ILE A 15 37.81 -33.15 -3.94
C ILE A 15 38.82 -34.14 -4.53
N TYR A 16 38.47 -35.43 -4.60
CA TYR A 16 39.33 -36.49 -5.12
C TYR A 16 39.03 -36.85 -6.59
N GLU A 17 37.96 -36.31 -7.17
CA GLU A 17 37.60 -36.51 -8.57
C GLU A 17 38.07 -35.34 -9.43
N PHE A 18 38.35 -35.60 -10.71
CA PHE A 18 38.58 -34.53 -11.68
C PHE A 18 37.30 -33.71 -11.85
N TYR A 19 37.47 -32.42 -12.15
CA TYR A 19 36.35 -31.51 -12.34
C TYR A 19 35.37 -32.00 -13.43
N ASP A 20 34.14 -32.29 -13.04
CA ASP A 20 33.06 -32.70 -13.95
C ASP A 20 32.24 -31.47 -14.42
N VAL A 21 32.36 -31.18 -15.71
CA VAL A 21 31.66 -30.06 -16.36
C VAL A 21 30.15 -30.31 -16.45
N GLU A 22 29.70 -31.55 -16.52
CA GLU A 22 28.28 -31.89 -16.56
C GLU A 22 27.60 -31.54 -15.23
N VAL A 23 28.26 -31.86 -14.10
CA VAL A 23 27.80 -31.46 -12.77
C VAL A 23 27.73 -29.94 -12.64
N GLN A 24 28.72 -29.22 -13.16
CA GLN A 24 28.69 -27.76 -13.17
C GLN A 24 27.50 -27.22 -13.99
N ASN A 25 27.30 -27.72 -15.21
CA ASN A 25 26.20 -27.27 -16.07
C ASN A 25 24.83 -27.52 -15.43
N ASN A 26 24.62 -28.70 -14.85
CA ASN A 26 23.40 -29.02 -14.13
C ASN A 26 23.16 -28.08 -12.93
N ASN A 27 24.21 -27.76 -12.16
CA ASN A 27 24.11 -26.78 -11.08
C ASN A 27 23.81 -25.37 -11.60
N MET A 28 24.37 -24.97 -12.74
CA MET A 28 24.09 -23.67 -13.37
C MET A 28 22.62 -23.56 -13.80
N ASP A 29 22.04 -24.62 -14.35
CA ASP A 29 20.61 -24.65 -14.71
C ASP A 29 19.70 -24.47 -13.48
N ILE A 30 20.06 -25.10 -12.36
CA ILE A 30 19.32 -24.92 -11.08
C ILE A 30 19.41 -23.47 -10.59
N ILE A 31 20.61 -22.88 -10.65
CA ILE A 31 20.83 -21.50 -10.21
C ILE A 31 20.08 -20.51 -11.10
N ASP A 32 20.12 -20.68 -12.42
CA ASP A 32 19.42 -19.83 -13.38
C ASP A 32 17.90 -19.88 -13.14
N ALA A 33 17.34 -21.09 -12.99
CA ALA A 33 15.92 -21.26 -12.68
C ALA A 33 15.52 -20.61 -11.34
N ALA A 34 16.34 -20.76 -10.30
CA ALA A 34 16.09 -20.16 -9.00
C ALA A 34 16.18 -18.63 -9.04
N LEU A 35 17.15 -18.08 -9.77
CA LEU A 35 17.29 -16.64 -9.98
C LEU A 35 16.07 -16.09 -10.72
N LYS A 36 15.62 -16.76 -11.80
CA LYS A 36 14.43 -16.35 -12.55
C LYS A 36 13.17 -16.36 -11.70
N ASN A 37 12.99 -17.36 -10.85
CA ASN A 37 11.85 -17.43 -9.94
C ASN A 37 11.90 -16.28 -8.91
N SER A 38 13.09 -15.99 -8.37
CA SER A 38 13.28 -14.88 -7.44
C SER A 38 12.95 -13.52 -8.08
N GLU A 39 13.34 -13.30 -9.33
CA GLU A 39 12.95 -12.11 -10.11
C GLU A 39 11.43 -11.99 -10.25
N GLN A 40 10.74 -13.08 -10.57
CA GLN A 40 9.28 -13.08 -10.71
C GLN A 40 8.58 -12.78 -9.39
N GLN A 41 9.00 -13.41 -8.30
CA GLN A 41 8.49 -13.13 -6.96
C GLN A 41 8.72 -11.66 -6.57
N LEU A 42 9.91 -11.12 -6.85
CA LEU A 42 10.21 -9.72 -6.56
C LEU A 42 9.35 -8.77 -7.41
N ALA A 43 9.21 -9.04 -8.70
CA ALA A 43 8.36 -8.26 -9.59
C ALA A 43 6.90 -8.28 -9.13
N GLU A 44 6.42 -9.41 -8.62
CA GLU A 44 5.13 -9.49 -7.96
C GLU A 44 5.09 -8.59 -6.72
N HIS A 45 6.11 -8.55 -5.88
CA HIS A 45 6.09 -7.75 -4.64
C HIS A 45 6.27 -6.24 -4.83
N LEU A 46 6.79 -5.79 -5.98
CA LEU A 46 6.91 -4.37 -6.28
C LEU A 46 5.52 -3.78 -6.60
N GLU A 47 4.98 -3.01 -5.68
CA GLU A 47 3.69 -2.32 -5.84
C GLU A 47 3.74 -1.32 -7.00
N ASP A 48 3.04 -1.61 -8.10
CA ASP A 48 2.74 -0.61 -9.13
C ASP A 48 1.33 -0.07 -8.93
N ILE A 49 1.19 0.83 -7.94
CA ILE A 49 -0.08 1.56 -7.77
C ILE A 49 -0.10 2.67 -8.82
N THR A 50 -1.01 2.55 -9.78
CA THR A 50 -1.34 3.67 -10.67
C THR A 50 -2.16 4.69 -9.88
N TRP A 51 -1.56 5.86 -9.60
CA TRP A 51 -2.20 6.92 -8.85
C TRP A 51 -3.05 7.83 -9.74
N HIS A 52 -4.29 8.06 -9.32
CA HIS A 52 -5.22 9.01 -9.90
C HIS A 52 -5.47 10.16 -8.94
N GLU A 53 -5.70 11.37 -9.47
CA GLU A 53 -6.08 12.53 -8.67
C GLU A 53 -7.60 12.61 -8.54
N ALA A 54 -8.10 12.83 -7.33
CA ALA A 54 -9.52 13.02 -7.09
C ALA A 54 -9.92 14.49 -7.26
N ILE A 55 -11.14 14.70 -7.74
CA ILE A 55 -11.74 16.04 -7.81
C ILE A 55 -12.25 16.39 -6.40
N LEU A 56 -11.67 17.45 -5.83
CA LEU A 56 -12.08 17.98 -4.54
C LEU A 56 -13.40 18.77 -4.66
N MET A 57 -14.23 18.67 -3.62
CA MET A 57 -15.56 19.27 -3.54
C MET A 57 -15.65 20.21 -2.33
N ASN A 58 -16.73 20.98 -2.20
CA ASN A 58 -17.05 21.77 -0.99
C ASN A 58 -15.93 22.71 -0.52
N GLY A 59 -15.18 23.28 -1.46
CA GLY A 59 -14.13 24.24 -1.19
C GLY A 59 -12.80 23.64 -0.75
N TRP A 60 -12.72 22.32 -0.56
CA TRP A 60 -11.48 21.62 -0.22
C TRP A 60 -10.39 21.87 -1.26
N GLN A 61 -9.20 22.21 -0.79
CA GLN A 61 -8.00 22.37 -1.59
C GLN A 61 -6.92 21.37 -1.17
N GLY A 62 -5.89 21.21 -2.01
CA GLY A 62 -4.76 20.33 -1.75
C GLY A 62 -4.68 19.15 -2.73
N ASN A 63 -4.08 18.05 -2.29
CA ASN A 63 -3.83 16.85 -3.07
C ASN A 63 -4.59 15.65 -2.50
N PHE A 64 -5.47 15.07 -3.30
CA PHE A 64 -6.09 13.78 -3.01
C PHE A 64 -5.73 12.83 -4.14
N LYS A 65 -5.07 11.73 -3.80
CA LYS A 65 -4.76 10.64 -4.72
C LYS A 65 -5.34 9.32 -4.25
N TYR A 66 -5.74 8.51 -5.21
CA TYR A 66 -6.20 7.14 -4.97
C TYR A 66 -5.64 6.19 -6.04
N GLY A 67 -5.58 4.91 -5.70
CA GLY A 67 -5.17 3.87 -6.62
C GLY A 67 -5.45 2.50 -6.04
N LEU A 68 -5.46 1.48 -6.90
CA LEU A 68 -5.48 0.09 -6.47
C LEU A 68 -4.08 -0.49 -6.60
N ASP A 69 -3.73 -1.39 -5.69
CA ASP A 69 -2.60 -2.28 -5.91
C ASP A 69 -3.02 -3.54 -6.70
N LYS A 70 -2.05 -4.41 -6.99
CA LYS A 70 -2.28 -5.69 -7.70
C LYS A 70 -3.21 -6.66 -6.98
N HIS A 71 -3.48 -6.46 -5.69
CA HIS A 71 -4.39 -7.27 -4.88
C HIS A 71 -5.79 -6.63 -4.79
N ASN A 72 -6.04 -5.56 -5.55
CA ASN A 72 -7.25 -4.74 -5.51
C ASN A 72 -7.44 -3.99 -4.18
N ASN A 73 -6.40 -3.78 -3.39
CA ASN A 73 -6.53 -2.96 -2.19
C ASN A 73 -6.61 -1.50 -2.57
N LEU A 74 -7.55 -0.78 -1.96
CA LEU A 74 -7.66 0.67 -2.15
C LEU A 74 -6.60 1.39 -1.31
N HIS A 75 -5.77 2.16 -1.99
CA HIS A 75 -4.81 3.08 -1.40
C HIS A 75 -5.27 4.52 -1.61
N ILE A 76 -5.18 5.32 -0.56
CA ILE A 76 -5.59 6.71 -0.55
C ILE A 76 -4.50 7.55 0.11
N ARG A 77 -4.16 8.67 -0.53
CA ARG A 77 -3.26 9.69 0.00
C ARG A 77 -3.97 11.02 -0.05
N ILE A 78 -4.14 11.65 1.11
CA ILE A 78 -4.85 12.91 1.23
C ILE A 78 -3.93 13.89 1.93
N SER A 79 -3.78 15.07 1.34
CA SER A 79 -3.15 16.26 1.92
C SER A 79 -4.05 17.43 1.55
N ILE A 80 -5.02 17.76 2.41
CA ILE A 80 -6.04 18.78 2.10
C ILE A 80 -6.08 19.88 3.15
N ASN A 81 -6.33 21.10 2.70
CA ASN A 81 -6.51 22.29 3.51
C ASN A 81 -7.80 23.00 3.07
N GLU A 82 -8.26 23.96 3.88
CA GLU A 82 -9.36 24.89 3.55
C GLU A 82 -10.65 24.20 3.10
N GLY A 83 -11.63 24.01 3.98
CA GLY A 83 -12.90 23.40 3.58
C GLY A 83 -13.96 23.42 4.68
N VAL A 84 -15.16 22.94 4.35
CA VAL A 84 -16.26 22.84 5.32
C VAL A 84 -16.03 21.65 6.25
N THR A 85 -15.85 21.94 7.54
CA THR A 85 -15.50 20.98 8.60
C THR A 85 -16.72 20.33 9.25
N GLU A 86 -17.90 20.39 8.62
CA GLU A 86 -19.10 19.78 9.17
C GLU A 86 -19.12 18.26 8.96
N HIS A 87 -19.65 17.53 9.94
CA HIS A 87 -19.83 16.09 9.85
C HIS A 87 -20.67 15.72 8.62
N GLY A 88 -20.18 14.76 7.84
CA GLY A 88 -20.80 14.25 6.63
C GLY A 88 -20.48 15.04 5.36
N THR A 89 -19.68 16.12 5.47
CA THR A 89 -19.27 16.92 4.31
C THR A 89 -18.38 16.11 3.38
N ASN A 90 -18.75 16.08 2.09
CA ASN A 90 -17.97 15.37 1.07
C ASN A 90 -16.67 16.13 0.75
N ILE A 91 -15.57 15.40 0.74
CA ILE A 91 -14.26 15.86 0.27
C ILE A 91 -14.13 15.53 -1.22
N ALA A 92 -14.45 14.30 -1.60
CA ALA A 92 -14.38 13.81 -2.97
C ALA A 92 -15.32 12.60 -3.16
N THR A 93 -15.49 12.15 -4.41
CA THR A 93 -16.19 10.91 -4.74
C THR A 93 -15.29 10.02 -5.59
N LEU A 94 -15.10 8.77 -5.18
CA LEU A 94 -14.36 7.77 -5.92
C LEU A 94 -15.22 7.21 -7.07
N PRO A 95 -14.64 7.06 -8.28
CA PRO A 95 -15.35 6.48 -9.41
C PRO A 95 -15.61 4.98 -9.19
N GLU A 96 -16.55 4.44 -9.97
CA GLU A 96 -16.82 3.00 -10.03
C GLU A 96 -15.52 2.23 -10.36
N GLY A 97 -15.31 1.10 -9.70
CA GLY A 97 -14.04 0.36 -9.74
C GLY A 97 -13.05 0.72 -8.62
N TYR A 98 -13.20 1.89 -7.97
CA TYR A 98 -12.34 2.31 -6.85
C TYR A 98 -13.14 2.46 -5.54
N ARG A 99 -14.40 2.05 -5.52
CA ARG A 99 -15.28 2.14 -4.34
C ARG A 99 -15.09 0.90 -3.47
N PRO A 100 -14.85 1.04 -2.17
CA PRO A 100 -14.71 -0.12 -1.29
C PRO A 100 -16.03 -0.88 -1.14
N GLU A 101 -15.98 -2.17 -0.79
CA GLU A 101 -17.21 -2.96 -0.54
C GLU A 101 -17.96 -2.50 0.71
N THR A 102 -17.22 -2.03 1.71
CA THR A 102 -17.75 -1.58 3.00
C THR A 102 -17.23 -0.20 3.36
N TYR A 103 -17.80 0.40 4.40
CA TYR A 103 -17.27 1.64 4.97
C TYR A 103 -15.88 1.42 5.60
N TYR A 104 -14.96 2.36 5.37
CA TYR A 104 -13.66 2.43 6.01
C TYR A 104 -13.40 3.82 6.59
N ALA A 105 -12.84 3.87 7.80
CA ALA A 105 -12.43 5.11 8.43
C ALA A 105 -10.90 5.28 8.31
N ILE A 106 -10.48 6.41 7.77
CA ILE A 106 -9.10 6.86 7.70
C ILE A 106 -8.91 7.92 8.79
N VAL A 107 -7.91 7.71 9.64
CA VAL A 107 -7.53 8.66 10.68
C VAL A 107 -6.37 9.49 10.16
N CYS A 108 -6.53 10.81 10.11
CA CYS A 108 -5.53 11.74 9.60
C CYS A 108 -5.12 12.71 10.69
N ASP A 109 -3.84 13.05 10.75
CA ASP A 109 -3.36 14.14 11.58
C ASP A 109 -3.68 15.47 10.90
N THR A 110 -4.07 16.45 11.71
CA THR A 110 -4.25 17.83 11.26
C THR A 110 -3.22 18.70 11.94
N LYS A 111 -2.55 19.55 11.17
CA LYS A 111 -1.82 20.67 11.74
C LYS A 111 -2.82 21.81 12.01
N THR A 112 -2.56 22.56 13.08
CA THR A 112 -3.22 23.84 13.33
C THR A 112 -2.12 24.86 13.57
N THR A 113 -2.40 26.14 13.35
CA THR A 113 -1.45 27.25 13.58
C THR A 113 -0.93 27.36 15.02
N VAL A 114 -1.42 26.54 15.95
CA VAL A 114 -1.09 26.57 17.38
C VAL A 114 -0.79 25.15 17.91
N ASP A 115 0.26 24.50 17.39
CA ASP A 115 0.98 23.34 17.96
C ASP A 115 0.16 22.23 18.65
N LYS A 116 -1.10 22.02 18.26
CA LYS A 116 -1.92 20.90 18.73
C LYS A 116 -2.20 20.02 17.53
N SER A 117 -1.49 18.89 17.47
CA SER A 117 -1.84 17.78 16.58
C SER A 117 -3.24 17.32 16.95
N ASN A 118 -4.21 17.64 16.10
CA ASN A 118 -5.56 17.11 16.22
C ASN A 118 -5.73 15.96 15.24
N VAL A 119 -6.81 15.19 15.45
CA VAL A 119 -7.16 14.05 14.62
C VAL A 119 -8.47 14.36 13.90
N VAL A 120 -8.47 14.14 12.58
CA VAL A 120 -9.69 14.08 11.76
C VAL A 120 -9.91 12.64 11.32
N THR A 121 -11.17 12.21 11.36
CA THR A 121 -11.61 10.95 10.77
C THR A 121 -12.30 11.24 9.44
N ILE A 122 -11.73 10.70 8.37
CA ILE A 122 -12.30 10.71 7.02
C ILE A 122 -12.92 9.34 6.76
N GLY A 123 -14.20 9.30 6.46
CA GLY A 123 -14.92 8.09 6.09
C GLY A 123 -14.94 7.90 4.57
N VAL A 124 -14.58 6.70 4.12
CA VAL A 124 -14.73 6.24 2.74
C VAL A 124 -15.90 5.27 2.73
N ASN A 125 -17.02 5.70 2.15
CA ASN A 125 -18.24 4.91 2.08
C ASN A 125 -18.21 3.94 0.88
N SER A 126 -19.03 2.89 0.94
CA SER A 126 -19.14 1.91 -0.14
C SER A 126 -19.77 2.45 -1.42
N ASP A 127 -20.46 3.59 -1.35
CA ASP A 127 -20.95 4.34 -2.51
C ASP A 127 -19.84 5.19 -3.17
N GLY A 128 -18.61 5.15 -2.65
CA GLY A 128 -17.46 5.92 -3.13
C GLY A 128 -17.33 7.30 -2.49
N ARG A 129 -18.26 7.72 -1.64
CA ARG A 129 -18.23 9.03 -1.01
C ARG A 129 -17.15 9.11 0.06
N VAL A 130 -16.23 10.06 -0.10
CA VAL A 130 -15.19 10.34 0.89
C VAL A 130 -15.57 11.61 1.62
N ALA A 131 -15.79 11.52 2.93
CA ALA A 131 -16.36 12.62 3.72
C ALA A 131 -15.76 12.72 5.13
N ILE A 132 -15.93 13.87 5.77
CA ILE A 132 -15.54 14.09 7.16
C ILE A 132 -16.54 13.37 8.08
N TYR A 133 -16.07 12.58 9.05
CA TYR A 133 -16.91 11.88 10.04
C TYR A 133 -16.57 12.18 11.50
N GLY A 134 -15.44 12.81 11.77
CA GLY A 134 -15.14 13.23 13.13
C GLY A 134 -13.99 14.22 13.13
N ILE A 135 -14.16 15.34 13.85
CA ILE A 135 -13.08 16.27 14.10
C ILE A 135 -13.03 16.52 15.59
N ALA A 136 -11.85 16.39 16.19
CA ALA A 136 -11.67 16.65 17.61
C ALA A 136 -11.84 18.16 17.94
N ASN A 137 -11.70 19.06 16.96
CA ASN A 137 -11.93 20.51 17.08
C ASN A 137 -12.38 21.10 15.73
N ASN A 138 -13.24 22.12 15.71
CA ASN A 138 -13.93 22.65 14.50
C ASN A 138 -13.03 23.29 13.40
N TYR A 139 -11.73 23.02 13.37
CA TYR A 139 -10.77 23.68 12.49
C TYR A 139 -9.69 22.72 11.98
N ILE A 140 -9.56 22.59 10.66
CA ILE A 140 -8.57 21.77 9.96
C ILE A 140 -7.68 22.71 9.13
N ASP A 141 -6.38 22.75 9.43
CA ASP A 141 -5.38 23.51 8.66
C ASP A 141 -4.29 22.55 8.15
N GLY A 142 -4.66 21.76 7.14
CA GLY A 142 -3.82 20.70 6.59
C GLY A 142 -4.06 19.37 7.30
N ALA A 143 -4.90 18.52 6.70
CA ALA A 143 -5.03 17.11 7.04
C ALA A 143 -4.14 16.30 6.09
N SER A 144 -3.14 15.60 6.64
CA SER A 144 -2.29 14.69 5.88
C SER A 144 -2.55 13.26 6.35
N CYS A 145 -2.75 12.32 5.43
CA CYS A 145 -2.76 10.91 5.75
C CYS A 145 -2.38 10.08 4.54
N ILE A 146 -1.50 9.13 4.78
CA ILE A 146 -1.18 8.04 3.86
C ILE A 146 -1.86 6.81 4.44
N ASN A 147 -2.89 6.30 3.77
CA ASN A 147 -3.43 5.01 4.11
C ASN A 147 -2.80 3.94 3.21
N LYS A 148 -2.09 2.99 3.83
CA LYS A 148 -1.53 1.83 3.13
C LYS A 148 -2.57 0.69 3.18
N GLY A 149 -3.28 0.53 2.06
CA GLY A 149 -4.04 -0.66 1.66
C GLY A 149 -5.10 -1.19 2.62
N TYR A 150 -6.39 -1.01 2.28
CA TYR A 150 -7.46 -1.85 2.83
C TYR A 150 -7.84 -2.96 1.86
N ASN A 151 -7.84 -4.20 2.35
CA ASN A 151 -8.28 -5.38 1.60
C ASN A 151 -9.71 -5.23 1.09
N TYR A 152 -9.86 -5.39 -0.22
CA TYR A 152 -11.15 -5.64 -0.88
C TYR A 152 -11.49 -7.10 -0.58
N GLY A 153 -12.45 -7.33 0.31
CA GLY A 153 -12.89 -8.66 0.69
C GLY A 153 -12.73 -8.97 2.18
N THR A 154 -13.67 -9.79 2.66
CA THR A 154 -13.86 -10.12 4.07
C THR A 154 -12.61 -10.68 4.75
N ASN A 155 -12.21 -10.03 5.84
CA ASN A 155 -11.26 -10.47 6.88
C ASN A 155 -9.76 -10.42 6.56
N LYS A 156 -9.09 -9.35 7.01
CA LYS A 156 -8.25 -9.34 8.23
C LYS A 156 -7.49 -8.01 8.35
N HIS A 157 -7.67 -7.35 9.48
CA HIS A 157 -6.87 -6.20 9.92
C HIS A 157 -5.39 -6.59 10.10
N ARG A 158 -4.49 -5.78 9.55
CA ARG A 158 -3.46 -4.98 10.27
C ARG A 158 -2.52 -4.36 9.24
N ALA A 159 -2.49 -3.03 9.17
CA ALA A 159 -1.37 -2.28 8.62
C ALA A 159 -0.99 -1.22 9.67
N TRP A 160 -0.11 -1.62 10.58
CA TRP A 160 0.75 -0.70 11.31
C TRP A 160 2.09 -0.75 10.61
N ASP A 161 2.58 0.37 10.11
CA ASP A 161 4.02 0.63 9.95
C ASP A 161 4.22 2.15 9.83
N PHE A 162 4.80 2.73 10.88
CA PHE A 162 5.42 4.05 10.87
C PHE A 162 6.70 3.95 10.04
N TYR A 163 6.89 4.83 9.07
CA TYR A 163 8.23 5.09 8.53
C TYR A 163 8.71 6.42 9.12
N GLU A 164 9.94 6.38 9.64
CA GLU A 164 10.74 7.49 10.15
C GLU A 164 10.88 8.64 9.16
#